data_AF-A0A2G2YU91-F1
#
_entry.id   AF-A0A2G2YU91-F1
#
_cell.length_a   1.000
_cell.length_b   1.000
_cell.length_c   1.000
_cell.angle_alpha   90.00
_cell.angle_beta   90.00
_cell.angle_gamma   90.00
#
_symmetry.space_group_name_H-M   'P 1'
#
loop_
_entity.id
_entity.type
_entity.pdbx_description
1 polymer ?
#
loop_
_entity_poly.entity_id
_entity_poly.type
_entity_poly.pdbx_seq_one_letter_code
_entity_poly.pdbx_strand_id
1 'polypeptide(L)'
;MELCTQTVATDEFIISRRAGNHHPTAWGDHFLVYADLPVANEEEEKKHEDLKEEVRKMLVMTPSKSLQKLDLINTIQRLGVAYHFEHEIEESLSYMYTHYQEWISEFDGNDLHAISLCFRLLRQQGYYVSCDAFRRLTDDQGNFKKELVNNVHGMLSLYEAAQYRVHGEVILDEALNFTITQLKLILPKLSDSQLAQQVNDALKFSIKDGIVRVETRKYISFYHENEVLRNFAKLDFNILQRLHKKELCEITR
;
A
#
# COMPACT_ATOMS: atom_id res chain seq x y z
N MET A 1 4.44 -60.26 70.59
CA MET A 1 3.47 -59.28 70.04
C MET A 1 4.28 -58.30 69.22
N GLU A 2 4.53 -58.65 67.96
CA GLU A 2 5.23 -57.78 67.00
C GLU A 2 4.18 -56.88 66.35
N LEU A 3 4.32 -55.57 66.57
CA LEU A 3 3.53 -54.54 65.90
C LEU A 3 4.23 -54.19 64.59
N CYS A 4 3.64 -54.61 63.47
CA CYS A 4 4.05 -54.23 62.13
C CYS A 4 3.61 -52.78 61.86
N THR A 5 4.55 -51.84 61.84
CA THR A 5 4.32 -50.48 61.36
C THR A 5 4.50 -50.45 59.84
N GLN A 6 3.39 -50.42 59.11
CA GLN A 6 3.39 -50.15 57.68
C GLN A 6 3.64 -48.66 57.45
N THR A 7 4.78 -48.33 56.85
CA THR A 7 5.04 -46.99 56.31
C THR A 7 4.26 -46.83 55.01
N VAL A 8 3.23 -45.98 55.01
CA VAL A 8 2.52 -45.58 53.79
C VAL A 8 3.43 -44.66 53.00
N ALA A 9 3.92 -45.13 51.86
CA ALA A 9 4.61 -44.29 50.89
C ALA A 9 3.58 -43.32 50.27
N THR A 10 3.76 -42.02 50.52
CA THR A 10 3.06 -40.98 49.78
C THR A 10 3.70 -40.88 48.40
N ASP A 11 3.03 -41.45 47.40
CA ASP A 11 3.42 -41.35 45.99
C ASP A 11 3.28 -39.88 45.56
N GLU A 12 4.39 -39.17 45.43
CA GLU A 12 4.41 -37.82 44.87
C GLU A 12 4.02 -37.92 43.39
N PHE A 13 2.78 -37.55 43.06
CA PHE A 13 2.36 -37.39 41.67
C PHE A 13 3.20 -36.28 41.02
N ILE A 14 4.26 -36.67 40.30
CA ILE A 14 5.04 -35.76 39.46
C ILE A 14 4.14 -35.36 38.28
N ILE A 15 3.50 -34.20 38.38
CA ILE A 15 2.77 -33.59 37.27
C ILE A 15 3.80 -33.13 36.23
N SER A 16 4.06 -33.97 35.23
CA SER A 16 4.91 -33.62 34.09
C SER A 16 4.13 -32.74 33.11
N ARG A 17 4.51 -31.46 33.00
CA ARG A 17 3.92 -30.53 32.04
C ARG A 17 4.56 -30.73 30.66
N ARG A 18 3.73 -30.90 29.62
CA ARG A 18 4.23 -30.99 28.23
C ARG A 18 4.86 -29.66 27.81
N ALA A 19 6.06 -29.72 27.22
CA ALA A 19 6.73 -28.56 26.64
C ALA A 19 6.38 -28.42 25.14
N GLY A 20 6.10 -27.20 24.69
CA GLY A 20 5.72 -26.90 23.30
C GLY A 20 6.90 -26.76 22.32
N ASN A 21 8.15 -26.89 22.79
CA ASN A 21 9.37 -26.76 21.99
C ASN A 21 9.43 -25.49 21.10
N HIS A 22 8.95 -24.36 21.61
CA HIS A 22 9.01 -23.08 20.90
C HIS A 22 10.45 -22.56 20.84
N HIS A 23 10.81 -21.97 19.69
CA HIS A 23 12.11 -21.34 19.52
C HIS A 23 12.17 -20.02 20.30
N PRO A 24 13.33 -19.62 20.85
CA PRO A 24 13.51 -18.29 21.41
C PRO A 24 13.28 -17.19 20.36
N THR A 25 12.98 -15.98 20.84
CA THR A 25 12.85 -14.79 19.98
C THR A 25 14.10 -14.57 19.14
N ALA A 26 13.91 -14.20 17.88
CA ALA A 26 15.01 -13.86 16.97
C ALA A 26 15.75 -12.57 17.39
N TRP A 27 15.14 -11.75 18.26
CA TRP A 27 15.63 -10.39 18.57
C TRP A 27 16.27 -10.25 19.94
N GLY A 28 15.93 -11.11 20.91
CA GLY A 28 16.42 -10.99 22.28
C GLY A 28 16.34 -9.54 22.79
N ASP A 29 17.46 -9.03 23.30
CA ASP A 29 17.58 -7.69 23.87
C ASP A 29 18.03 -6.62 22.85
N HIS A 30 17.96 -6.93 21.55
CA HIS A 30 18.50 -6.07 20.48
C HIS A 30 17.99 -4.62 20.54
N PHE A 31 16.76 -4.40 21.01
CA PHE A 31 16.16 -3.07 21.01
C PHE A 31 16.50 -2.23 22.25
N LEU A 32 17.08 -2.80 23.31
CA LEU A 32 17.41 -2.05 24.53
C LEU A 32 18.44 -0.92 24.29
N VAL A 33 19.25 -1.03 23.22
CA VAL A 33 20.27 -0.04 22.86
C VAL A 33 19.68 1.30 22.36
N TYR A 34 18.39 1.35 22.06
CA TYR A 34 17.74 2.56 21.49
C TYR A 34 17.10 3.48 22.53
N ALA A 35 17.22 3.19 23.83
CA ALA A 35 16.59 3.94 24.91
C ALA A 35 16.89 5.46 24.87
N ASP A 36 18.17 5.80 24.66
CA ASP A 36 18.67 7.17 24.77
C ASP A 36 18.91 7.86 23.42
N LEU A 37 18.56 7.20 22.31
CA LEU A 37 18.78 7.76 20.97
C LEU A 37 17.65 8.74 20.59
N PRO A 38 18.00 9.96 20.12
CA PRO A 38 17.00 10.92 19.67
C PRO A 38 16.32 10.44 18.38
N VAL A 39 15.03 10.75 18.25
CA VAL A 39 14.21 10.37 17.08
C VAL A 39 14.60 11.18 15.84
N ALA A 40 14.86 12.48 16.02
CA ALA A 40 15.37 13.40 15.01
C ALA A 40 16.20 14.49 15.72
N ASN A 41 17.05 15.18 14.96
CA ASN A 41 17.71 16.41 15.44
C ASN A 41 17.05 17.66 14.82
N GLU A 42 17.39 18.84 15.33
CA GLU A 42 16.78 20.12 14.89
C GLU A 42 16.94 20.38 13.38
N GLU A 43 18.07 19.98 12.80
CA GLU A 43 18.32 20.13 11.36
C GLU A 43 17.41 19.22 10.52
N GLU A 44 17.24 17.96 10.95
CA GLU A 44 16.35 17.00 10.32
C GLU A 44 14.89 17.41 10.42
N GLU A 45 14.45 17.91 11.58
CA GLU A 45 13.09 18.42 11.80
C GLU A 45 12.81 19.62 10.90
N LYS A 46 13.72 20.59 10.86
CA LYS A 46 13.58 21.75 9.97
C LYS A 46 13.52 21.31 8.50
N LYS A 47 14.42 20.43 8.08
CA LYS A 47 14.43 19.91 6.71
C LYS A 47 13.16 19.13 6.37
N HIS A 48 12.60 18.40 7.33
CA HIS A 48 11.34 17.68 7.17
C HIS A 48 10.20 18.66 6.91
N GLU A 49 10.08 19.72 7.71
CA GLU A 49 9.05 20.75 7.53
C GLU A 49 9.21 21.52 6.21
N ASP A 50 10.45 21.88 5.84
CA ASP A 50 10.73 22.56 4.56
C ASP A 50 10.28 21.69 3.36
N LEU A 51 10.64 20.40 3.36
CA LEU A 51 10.24 19.46 2.31
C LEU A 51 8.73 19.18 2.31
N LYS A 52 8.12 19.07 3.48
CA LYS A 52 6.67 18.90 3.64
C LYS A 52 5.92 20.06 2.99
N GLU A 53 6.37 21.28 3.25
CA GLU A 53 5.78 22.49 2.69
C GLU A 53 5.92 22.56 1.16
N GLU A 54 7.06 22.12 0.60
CA GLU A 54 7.23 22.02 -0.85
C GLU A 54 6.27 21.01 -1.48
N VAL A 55 6.12 19.82 -0.88
CA VAL A 55 5.16 18.81 -1.36
C VAL A 55 3.72 19.33 -1.25
N ARG A 56 3.39 20.03 -0.17
CA ARG A 56 2.08 20.68 0.01
C ARG A 56 1.81 21.70 -1.10
N LYS A 57 2.78 22.54 -1.46
CA LYS A 57 2.66 23.48 -2.58
C LYS A 57 2.46 22.75 -3.90
N MET A 58 3.19 21.66 -4.15
CA MET A 58 2.98 20.85 -5.36
C MET A 58 1.54 20.34 -5.43
N LEU A 59 1.01 19.83 -4.32
CA LEU A 59 -0.39 19.41 -4.22
C LEU A 59 -1.33 20.57 -4.57
N VAL A 60 -1.23 21.71 -3.88
CA VAL A 60 -2.15 22.85 -4.07
C VAL A 60 -2.07 23.44 -5.49
N MET A 61 -0.88 23.55 -6.07
CA MET A 61 -0.68 24.17 -7.39
C MET A 61 -1.06 23.27 -8.56
N THR A 62 -1.03 21.95 -8.37
CA THR A 62 -1.41 21.01 -9.44
C THR A 62 -2.93 21.10 -9.67
N PRO A 63 -3.40 21.28 -10.93
CA PRO A 63 -4.83 21.39 -11.21
C PRO A 63 -5.62 20.15 -10.75
N SER A 64 -6.72 20.36 -10.03
CA SER A 64 -7.51 19.26 -9.44
C SER A 64 -8.07 18.28 -10.49
N LYS A 65 -8.44 18.77 -11.67
CA LYS A 65 -8.88 17.93 -12.81
C LYS A 65 -7.70 17.63 -13.74
N SER A 66 -6.73 16.83 -13.27
CA SER A 66 -5.60 16.42 -14.10
C SER A 66 -5.08 15.03 -13.75
N LEU A 67 -4.53 14.32 -14.73
CA LEU A 67 -3.85 13.05 -14.50
C LEU A 67 -2.65 13.23 -13.56
N GLN A 68 -1.92 14.35 -13.71
CA GLN A 68 -0.80 14.72 -12.85
C GLN A 68 -1.21 14.79 -11.36
N LYS A 69 -2.40 15.32 -11.05
CA LYS A 69 -2.91 15.34 -9.67
C LYS A 69 -3.18 13.92 -9.16
N LEU A 70 -3.79 13.04 -9.96
CA LEU A 70 -4.02 11.64 -9.57
C LEU A 70 -2.70 10.93 -9.28
N ASP A 71 -1.72 11.08 -10.17
CA ASP A 71 -0.39 10.47 -10.03
C ASP A 71 0.34 11.00 -8.80
N LEU A 72 0.22 12.30 -8.52
CA LEU A 72 0.79 12.92 -7.33
C LEU A 72 0.17 12.35 -6.04
N ILE A 73 -1.16 12.30 -5.95
CA ILE A 73 -1.87 11.74 -4.79
C ILE A 73 -1.51 10.27 -4.61
N ASN A 74 -1.54 9.49 -5.70
CA ASN A 74 -1.17 8.09 -5.70
C ASN A 74 0.26 7.89 -5.21
N THR A 75 1.20 8.69 -5.70
CA THR A 75 2.61 8.63 -5.32
C THR A 75 2.80 8.96 -3.84
N ILE A 76 2.15 10.01 -3.33
CA ILE A 76 2.18 10.41 -1.92
C ILE A 76 1.66 9.29 -1.01
N GLN A 77 0.57 8.63 -1.39
CA GLN A 77 0.02 7.48 -0.67
C GLN A 77 0.98 6.28 -0.71
N ARG A 78 1.53 5.94 -1.88
CA ARG A 78 2.47 4.82 -2.01
C ARG A 78 3.80 5.06 -1.30
N LEU A 79 4.25 6.32 -1.22
CA LEU A 79 5.40 6.74 -0.42
C LEU A 79 5.12 6.76 1.09
N GLY A 80 3.88 6.47 1.51
CA GLY A 80 3.52 6.32 2.91
C GLY A 80 3.53 7.62 3.71
N VAL A 81 3.42 8.77 3.04
CA VAL A 81 3.45 10.11 3.65
C VAL A 81 2.14 10.87 3.51
N ALA A 82 1.08 10.21 3.03
CA ALA A 82 -0.24 10.83 2.83
C ALA A 82 -0.87 11.40 4.12
N TYR A 83 -0.54 10.84 5.29
CA TYR A 83 -1.05 11.32 6.56
C TYR A 83 -0.58 12.75 6.93
N HIS A 84 0.43 13.29 6.22
CA HIS A 84 0.83 14.70 6.36
C HIS A 84 -0.03 15.66 5.55
N PHE A 85 -0.84 15.16 4.61
CA PHE A 85 -1.55 15.93 3.59
C PHE A 85 -3.02 15.51 3.47
N GLU A 86 -3.62 15.01 4.55
CA GLU A 86 -4.99 14.46 4.54
C GLU A 86 -5.99 15.48 4.01
N HIS A 87 -5.85 16.75 4.45
CA HIS A 87 -6.73 17.83 4.04
C HIS A 87 -6.64 18.15 2.54
N GLU A 88 -5.42 18.32 2.00
CA GLU A 88 -5.21 18.64 0.59
C GLU A 88 -5.64 17.49 -0.34
N ILE A 89 -5.45 16.25 0.12
CA ILE A 89 -5.88 15.05 -0.59
C ILE A 89 -7.41 14.96 -0.59
N GLU A 90 -8.05 15.14 0.57
CA GLU A 90 -9.50 15.10 0.70
C GLU A 90 -10.17 16.19 -0.17
N GLU A 91 -9.67 17.43 -0.13
CA GLU A 91 -10.17 18.52 -0.97
C GLU A 91 -10.06 18.16 -2.46
N SER A 92 -8.90 17.64 -2.88
CA SER A 92 -8.66 17.24 -4.27
C SER A 92 -9.59 16.11 -4.71
N LEU A 93 -9.76 15.08 -3.89
CA LEU A 93 -10.61 13.92 -4.21
C LEU A 93 -12.10 14.27 -4.17
N SER A 94 -12.54 15.13 -3.24
CA SER A 94 -13.90 15.67 -3.19
C SER A 94 -14.24 16.46 -4.45
N TYR A 95 -13.30 17.30 -4.92
CA TYR A 95 -13.44 18.00 -6.19
C TYR A 95 -13.55 17.02 -7.37
N MET A 96 -12.68 16.02 -7.45
CA MET A 96 -12.70 15.00 -8.50
C MET A 96 -14.01 14.20 -8.49
N TYR A 97 -14.52 13.85 -7.32
CA TYR A 97 -15.78 13.13 -7.16
C TYR A 97 -16.96 13.95 -7.73
N THR A 98 -17.03 15.23 -7.37
CA THR A 98 -18.11 16.14 -7.82
C THR A 98 -18.13 16.28 -9.34
N HIS A 99 -16.97 16.23 -10.00
CA HIS A 99 -16.83 16.36 -11.45
C HIS A 99 -16.57 15.02 -12.15
N TYR A 100 -16.76 13.89 -11.46
CA TYR A 100 -16.30 12.58 -11.94
C TYR A 100 -16.93 12.20 -13.28
N GLN A 101 -18.25 12.39 -13.43
CA GLN A 101 -18.95 12.02 -14.66
C GLN A 101 -18.48 12.84 -15.87
N GLU A 102 -18.34 14.16 -15.70
CA GLU A 102 -17.83 15.05 -16.74
C GLU A 102 -16.40 14.69 -17.10
N TRP A 103 -15.54 14.51 -16.10
CA TRP A 103 -14.14 14.22 -16.33
C TRP A 103 -13.91 12.88 -16.99
N ILE A 104 -14.61 11.84 -16.51
CA ILE A 104 -14.54 10.52 -17.12
C ILE A 104 -15.10 10.55 -18.53
N SER A 105 -16.11 11.37 -18.84
CA SER A 105 -16.62 11.50 -20.22
C SER A 105 -15.62 12.12 -21.21
N GLU A 106 -14.64 12.90 -20.74
CA GLU A 106 -13.61 13.51 -21.58
C GLU A 106 -12.49 12.54 -21.95
N PHE A 107 -12.26 11.53 -21.11
CA PHE A 107 -11.29 10.47 -21.40
C PHE A 107 -11.80 9.58 -22.54
N ASP A 108 -10.94 9.34 -23.51
CA ASP A 108 -11.23 8.37 -24.56
C ASP A 108 -11.16 6.94 -23.99
N GLY A 109 -11.53 5.95 -24.80
CA GLY A 109 -11.45 4.54 -24.40
C GLY A 109 -10.03 4.03 -24.12
N ASN A 110 -8.99 4.81 -24.42
CA ASN A 110 -7.58 4.42 -24.31
C ASN A 110 -6.92 4.90 -23.01
N ASP A 111 -7.54 5.82 -22.26
CA ASP A 111 -7.05 6.34 -20.98
C ASP A 111 -7.31 5.39 -19.80
N LEU A 112 -6.98 4.11 -20.00
CA LEU A 112 -7.14 3.01 -19.06
C LEU A 112 -6.56 3.33 -17.68
N HIS A 113 -5.37 3.95 -17.65
CA HIS A 113 -4.69 4.34 -16.43
C HIS A 113 -5.48 5.40 -15.65
N ALA A 114 -5.91 6.49 -16.31
CA ALA A 114 -6.59 7.60 -15.66
C ALA A 114 -7.94 7.17 -15.05
N ILE A 115 -8.75 6.44 -15.82
CA ILE A 115 -10.06 5.94 -15.39
C ILE A 115 -9.88 5.01 -14.17
N SER A 116 -8.97 4.04 -14.28
CA SER A 116 -8.74 3.05 -13.22
C SER A 116 -8.18 3.70 -11.96
N LEU A 117 -7.23 4.63 -12.12
CA LEU A 117 -6.60 5.33 -11.01
C LEU A 117 -7.62 6.21 -10.27
N CYS A 118 -8.38 7.03 -11.00
CA CYS A 118 -9.41 7.88 -10.41
C CYS A 118 -10.46 7.05 -9.65
N PHE A 119 -10.97 5.99 -10.28
CA PHE A 119 -11.91 5.06 -9.65
C PHE A 119 -11.35 4.47 -8.35
N ARG A 120 -10.11 3.97 -8.38
CA ARG A 120 -9.44 3.40 -7.20
C ARG A 120 -9.26 4.45 -6.11
N LEU A 121 -8.76 5.62 -6.45
CA LEU A 121 -8.44 6.68 -5.48
C LEU A 121 -9.68 7.22 -4.77
N LEU A 122 -10.82 7.27 -5.48
CA LEU A 122 -12.10 7.66 -4.89
C LEU A 122 -12.67 6.56 -4.00
N ARG A 123 -12.71 5.30 -4.48
CA ARG A 123 -13.27 4.19 -3.69
C ARG A 123 -12.49 3.88 -2.42
N GLN A 124 -11.17 3.95 -2.46
CA GLN A 124 -10.36 3.73 -1.27
C GLN A 124 -10.63 4.78 -0.17
N GLN A 125 -11.13 5.97 -0.54
CA GLN A 125 -11.54 7.03 0.39
C GLN A 125 -13.03 6.98 0.76
N GLY A 126 -13.73 5.90 0.37
CA GLY A 126 -15.13 5.68 0.73
C GLY A 126 -16.15 6.34 -0.19
N TYR A 127 -15.74 7.00 -1.29
CA TYR A 127 -16.68 7.51 -2.28
C TYR A 127 -17.33 6.38 -3.07
N TYR A 128 -18.65 6.50 -3.29
CA TYR A 128 -19.36 5.59 -4.18
C TYR A 128 -19.14 5.99 -5.64
N VAL A 129 -18.39 5.17 -6.37
CA VAL A 129 -18.15 5.38 -7.81
C VAL A 129 -18.68 4.18 -8.58
N SER A 130 -19.56 4.40 -9.56
CA SER A 130 -20.12 3.29 -10.36
C SER A 130 -19.06 2.59 -11.20
N CYS A 131 -19.09 1.25 -11.21
CA CYS A 131 -18.23 0.42 -12.06
C CYS A 131 -18.61 0.52 -13.56
N ASP A 132 -19.74 1.13 -13.89
CA ASP A 132 -20.17 1.34 -15.28
C ASP A 132 -19.20 2.20 -16.09
N ALA A 133 -18.33 2.97 -15.43
CA ALA A 133 -17.26 3.71 -16.06
C ALA A 133 -16.35 2.82 -16.93
N PHE A 134 -16.20 1.53 -16.56
CA PHE A 134 -15.37 0.57 -17.29
C PHE A 134 -16.05 -0.02 -18.54
N ARG A 135 -17.36 0.20 -18.79
CA ARG A 135 -18.06 -0.28 -20.00
C ARG A 135 -17.48 0.29 -21.30
N ARG A 136 -16.81 1.44 -21.24
CA ARG A 136 -16.11 2.00 -22.42
C ARG A 136 -14.86 1.22 -22.83
N LEU A 137 -14.35 0.39 -21.93
CA LEU A 137 -13.18 -0.46 -22.13
C LEU A 137 -13.57 -1.85 -22.64
N THR A 138 -14.86 -2.11 -22.82
CA THR A 138 -15.39 -3.37 -23.36
C THR A 138 -15.79 -3.22 -24.82
N ASP A 139 -15.81 -4.34 -25.55
CA ASP A 139 -16.36 -4.47 -26.89
C ASP A 139 -17.89 -4.64 -26.86
N ASP A 140 -18.50 -4.76 -28.04
CA ASP A 140 -19.96 -4.94 -28.20
C ASP A 140 -20.47 -6.26 -27.59
N GLN A 141 -19.57 -7.21 -27.32
CA GLN A 141 -19.87 -8.47 -26.66
C GLN A 141 -19.69 -8.40 -25.14
N GLY A 142 -19.30 -7.23 -24.61
CA GLY A 142 -19.07 -7.00 -23.19
C GLY A 142 -17.69 -7.44 -22.69
N ASN A 143 -16.78 -7.89 -23.57
CA ASN A 143 -15.44 -8.31 -23.16
C ASN A 143 -14.47 -7.13 -23.16
N PHE A 144 -13.51 -7.11 -22.24
CA PHE A 144 -12.43 -6.11 -22.25
C PHE A 144 -11.65 -6.16 -23.58
N LYS A 145 -11.49 -4.99 -24.21
CA LYS A 145 -10.88 -4.87 -25.54
C LYS A 145 -9.46 -5.39 -25.52
N LYS A 146 -9.10 -6.19 -26.54
CA LYS A 146 -7.77 -6.82 -26.65
C LYS A 146 -6.62 -5.80 -26.77
N GLU A 147 -6.89 -4.62 -27.30
CA GLU A 147 -5.92 -3.53 -27.45
C GLU A 147 -5.40 -2.97 -26.13
N LEU A 148 -6.14 -3.14 -25.02
CA LEU A 148 -5.74 -2.70 -23.68
C LEU A 148 -4.44 -3.37 -23.21
N VAL A 149 -4.14 -4.57 -23.72
CA VAL A 149 -2.93 -5.34 -23.38
C VAL A 149 -1.64 -4.61 -23.78
N ASN A 150 -1.71 -3.69 -24.74
CA ASN A 150 -0.56 -2.89 -25.17
C ASN A 150 -0.14 -1.86 -24.11
N ASN A 151 -1.03 -1.49 -23.19
CA ASN A 151 -0.77 -0.54 -22.11
C ASN A 151 -0.63 -1.27 -20.76
N VAL A 152 0.56 -1.84 -20.51
CA VAL A 152 0.84 -2.61 -19.29
C VAL A 152 0.64 -1.77 -18.02
N HIS A 153 0.99 -0.48 -18.04
CA HIS A 153 0.79 0.42 -16.91
C HIS A 153 -0.71 0.64 -16.61
N GLY A 154 -1.51 0.86 -17.65
CA GLY A 154 -2.96 0.92 -17.54
C GLY A 154 -3.55 -0.40 -17.04
N MET A 155 -3.06 -1.54 -17.53
CA MET A 155 -3.50 -2.86 -17.09
C MET A 155 -3.23 -3.11 -15.61
N LEU A 156 -2.05 -2.71 -15.12
CA LEU A 156 -1.74 -2.74 -13.70
C LEU A 156 -2.68 -1.83 -12.90
N SER A 157 -3.02 -0.66 -13.43
CA SER A 157 -3.95 0.27 -12.78
C SER A 157 -5.37 -0.30 -12.70
N LEU A 158 -5.84 -0.96 -13.76
CA LEU A 158 -7.13 -1.64 -13.80
C LEU A 158 -7.15 -2.82 -12.82
N TYR A 159 -6.06 -3.59 -12.76
CA TYR A 159 -5.90 -4.67 -11.78
C TYR A 159 -6.09 -4.14 -10.36
N GLU A 160 -5.37 -3.08 -9.98
CA GLU A 160 -5.47 -2.47 -8.65
C GLU A 160 -6.86 -1.88 -8.38
N ALA A 161 -7.50 -1.29 -9.40
CA ALA A 161 -8.86 -0.76 -9.28
C ALA A 161 -9.91 -1.86 -9.04
N ALA A 162 -9.81 -2.99 -9.74
CA ALA A 162 -10.72 -4.13 -9.61
C ALA A 162 -10.66 -4.80 -8.22
N GLN A 163 -9.60 -4.56 -7.44
CA GLN A 163 -9.52 -5.02 -6.05
C GLN A 163 -10.53 -4.30 -5.12
N TYR A 164 -11.01 -3.13 -5.51
CA TYR A 164 -12.02 -2.35 -4.79
C TYR A 164 -13.47 -2.65 -5.23
N ARG A 165 -13.69 -3.77 -5.92
CA ARG A 165 -15.03 -4.24 -6.27
C ARG A 165 -15.85 -4.62 -5.04
N VAL A 166 -17.16 -4.49 -5.16
CA VAL A 166 -18.15 -5.00 -4.20
C VAL A 166 -19.02 -6.08 -4.84
N HIS A 167 -19.83 -6.76 -4.02
CA HIS A 167 -20.70 -7.82 -4.52
C HIS A 167 -21.68 -7.32 -5.59
N GLY A 168 -21.81 -8.07 -6.68
CA GLY A 168 -22.70 -7.75 -7.80
C GLY A 168 -22.05 -6.97 -8.94
N GLU A 169 -20.80 -6.55 -8.81
CA GLU A 169 -20.08 -5.79 -9.84
C GLU A 169 -19.35 -6.69 -10.84
N VAL A 170 -20.13 -7.38 -11.68
CA VAL A 170 -19.63 -8.39 -12.63
C VAL A 170 -18.52 -7.85 -13.54
N ILE A 171 -18.62 -6.60 -14.01
CA ILE A 171 -17.59 -5.98 -14.86
C ILE A 171 -16.22 -5.90 -14.19
N LEU A 172 -16.18 -5.74 -12.85
CA LEU A 172 -14.92 -5.70 -12.11
C LEU A 172 -14.37 -7.09 -11.81
N ASP A 173 -15.24 -8.09 -11.64
CA ASP A 173 -14.82 -9.49 -11.59
C ASP A 173 -14.17 -9.92 -12.92
N GLU A 174 -14.78 -9.53 -14.03
CA GLU A 174 -14.22 -9.73 -15.38
C GLU A 174 -12.92 -8.94 -15.58
N ALA A 175 -12.86 -7.69 -15.14
CA ALA A 175 -11.65 -6.86 -15.18
C ALA A 175 -10.49 -7.52 -14.42
N LEU A 176 -10.77 -8.06 -13.24
CA LEU A 176 -9.77 -8.74 -12.42
C LEU A 176 -9.25 -10.00 -13.13
N ASN A 177 -10.14 -10.84 -13.65
CA ASN A 177 -9.76 -12.06 -14.36
C ASN A 177 -8.96 -11.75 -15.62
N PHE A 178 -9.40 -10.75 -16.39
CA PHE A 178 -8.72 -10.27 -17.58
C PHE A 178 -7.31 -9.77 -17.24
N THR A 179 -7.20 -8.85 -16.27
CA THR A 179 -5.91 -8.26 -15.89
C THR A 179 -4.94 -9.28 -15.30
N ILE A 180 -5.37 -10.17 -14.40
CA ILE A 180 -4.52 -11.25 -13.87
C ILE A 180 -3.97 -12.12 -15.00
N THR A 181 -4.82 -12.51 -15.95
CA THR A 181 -4.43 -13.37 -17.07
C THR A 181 -3.40 -12.69 -17.94
N GLN A 182 -3.67 -11.45 -18.37
CA GLN A 182 -2.80 -10.71 -19.28
C GLN A 182 -1.47 -10.30 -18.61
N LEU A 183 -1.52 -9.86 -17.35
CA LEU A 183 -0.31 -9.50 -16.60
C LEU A 183 0.60 -10.71 -16.40
N LYS A 184 0.06 -11.91 -16.10
CA LYS A 184 0.85 -13.15 -16.03
C LYS A 184 1.46 -13.55 -17.37
N LEU A 185 0.74 -13.34 -18.48
CA LEU A 185 1.23 -13.65 -19.83
C LEU A 185 2.34 -12.71 -20.30
N ILE A 186 2.27 -11.43 -19.92
CA ILE A 186 3.25 -10.43 -20.34
C ILE A 186 4.47 -10.36 -19.42
N LEU A 187 4.32 -10.73 -18.14
CA LEU A 187 5.40 -10.65 -17.14
C LEU A 187 6.73 -11.27 -17.61
N PRO A 188 6.79 -12.46 -18.24
CA PRO A 188 8.05 -13.02 -18.74
C PRO A 188 8.68 -12.24 -19.90
N LYS A 189 7.91 -11.38 -20.57
CA LYS A 189 8.35 -10.54 -21.69
C LYS A 189 8.77 -9.14 -21.25
N LEU A 190 8.35 -8.72 -20.06
CA LEU A 190 8.86 -7.52 -19.42
C LEU A 190 10.27 -7.87 -18.95
N SER A 191 11.30 -7.40 -19.67
CA SER A 191 12.70 -7.46 -19.21
C SER A 191 12.81 -7.04 -17.75
N ASP A 192 13.90 -7.39 -17.06
CA ASP A 192 14.19 -6.96 -15.67
C ASP A 192 14.14 -5.42 -15.56
N SER A 193 12.94 -4.92 -15.28
CA SER A 193 12.54 -3.53 -15.35
C SER A 193 11.70 -3.25 -14.11
N GLN A 194 11.68 -1.98 -13.70
CA GLN A 194 10.85 -1.53 -12.59
C GLN A 194 9.38 -1.92 -12.78
N LEU A 195 8.88 -1.87 -14.01
CA LEU A 195 7.51 -2.27 -14.33
C LEU A 195 7.27 -3.78 -14.13
N ALA A 196 8.22 -4.63 -14.54
CA ALA A 196 8.13 -6.07 -14.29
C ALA A 196 8.03 -6.37 -12.78
N GLN A 197 8.83 -5.68 -11.97
CA GLN A 197 8.82 -5.84 -10.52
C GLN A 197 7.50 -5.35 -9.91
N GLN A 198 6.98 -4.20 -10.34
CA GLN A 198 5.68 -3.69 -9.90
C GLN A 198 4.54 -4.66 -10.23
N VAL A 199 4.53 -5.23 -11.43
CA VAL A 199 3.52 -6.23 -11.84
C VAL A 199 3.64 -7.49 -10.97
N ASN A 200 4.86 -7.99 -10.75
CA ASN A 200 5.10 -9.17 -9.92
C ASN A 200 4.66 -8.95 -8.47
N ASP A 201 4.99 -7.80 -7.89
CA ASP A 201 4.62 -7.43 -6.52
C ASP A 201 3.09 -7.31 -6.39
N ALA A 202 2.43 -6.61 -7.31
CA ALA A 202 0.98 -6.43 -7.33
C ALA A 202 0.22 -7.76 -7.43
N LEU A 203 0.70 -8.70 -8.27
CA LEU A 203 0.11 -10.04 -8.41
C LEU A 203 0.30 -10.91 -7.16
N LYS A 204 1.26 -10.60 -6.28
CA LYS A 204 1.42 -11.25 -4.97
C LYS A 204 0.54 -10.61 -3.91
N PHE A 205 0.58 -9.28 -3.83
CA PHE A 205 -0.21 -8.47 -2.90
C PHE A 205 -0.65 -7.21 -3.61
N SER A 206 -1.97 -7.00 -3.71
CA SER A 206 -2.51 -5.75 -4.22
C SER A 206 -2.21 -4.58 -3.28
N ILE A 207 -2.36 -3.34 -3.77
CA ILE A 207 -2.26 -2.14 -2.92
C ILE A 207 -3.27 -2.22 -1.76
N LYS A 208 -4.46 -2.78 -2.00
CA LYS A 208 -5.52 -2.91 -0.99
C LYS A 208 -5.13 -3.88 0.14
N ASP A 209 -4.44 -4.96 -0.19
CA ASP A 209 -4.13 -6.05 0.75
C ASP A 209 -2.70 -5.97 1.32
N GLY A 210 -1.87 -5.07 0.79
CA GLY A 210 -0.48 -4.90 1.18
C GLY A 210 -0.31 -4.21 2.53
N ILE A 211 0.70 -4.65 3.30
CA ILE A 211 1.11 -3.94 4.52
C ILE A 211 1.79 -2.63 4.10
N VAL A 212 1.12 -1.50 4.37
CA VAL A 212 1.54 -0.15 3.95
C VAL A 212 3.05 0.07 4.14
N ARG A 213 3.59 -0.17 5.33
CA ARG A 213 5.02 0.09 5.61
C ARG A 213 6.00 -0.77 4.80
N VAL A 214 5.64 -2.02 4.51
CA VAL A 214 6.47 -2.92 3.69
C VAL A 214 6.46 -2.44 2.25
N GLU A 215 5.27 -2.11 1.73
CA GLU A 215 5.10 -1.63 0.36
C GLU A 215 5.73 -0.25 0.16
N THR A 216 5.60 0.66 1.13
CA THR A 216 6.29 1.96 1.14
C THR A 216 7.80 1.81 1.01
N ARG A 217 8.42 0.89 1.77
CA ARG A 217 9.87 0.67 1.70
C ARG A 217 10.30 0.23 0.29
N LYS A 218 9.56 -0.68 -0.33
CA LYS A 218 9.81 -1.10 -1.72
C LYS A 218 9.62 0.07 -2.68
N TYR A 219 8.53 0.81 -2.55
CA TYR A 219 8.20 1.91 -3.45
C TYR A 219 9.22 3.06 -3.41
N ILE A 220 9.71 3.43 -2.22
CA ILE A 220 10.80 4.41 -2.04
C ILE A 220 12.06 4.02 -2.81
N SER A 221 12.34 2.72 -2.93
CA SER A 221 13.53 2.24 -3.64
C SER A 221 13.43 2.42 -5.16
N PHE A 222 12.21 2.31 -5.70
CA PHE A 222 11.94 2.43 -7.14
C PHE A 222 11.65 3.88 -7.57
N TYR A 223 11.12 4.70 -6.68
CA TYR A 223 10.70 6.05 -7.00
C TYR A 223 11.89 6.99 -7.19
N HIS A 224 11.97 7.62 -8.37
CA HIS A 224 13.06 8.51 -8.76
C HIS A 224 12.60 9.73 -9.59
N GLU A 225 11.30 9.88 -9.84
CA GLU A 225 10.75 10.90 -10.73
C GLU A 225 10.79 12.31 -10.13
N ASN A 226 10.59 12.44 -8.82
CA ASN A 226 10.62 13.72 -8.13
C ASN A 226 11.53 13.64 -6.91
N GLU A 227 12.60 14.44 -6.92
CA GLU A 227 13.61 14.44 -5.87
C GLU A 227 13.07 14.95 -4.53
N VAL A 228 12.21 15.98 -4.54
CA VAL A 228 11.61 16.56 -3.33
C VAL A 228 10.77 15.51 -2.60
N LEU A 229 9.81 14.89 -3.29
CA LEU A 229 8.97 13.81 -2.75
C LEU A 229 9.79 12.63 -2.25
N ARG A 230 10.81 12.22 -3.02
CA ARG A 230 11.68 11.10 -2.65
C ARG A 230 12.47 11.41 -1.39
N ASN A 231 13.03 12.61 -1.29
CA ASN A 231 13.81 13.04 -0.13
C ASN A 231 12.91 13.20 1.10
N PHE A 232 11.72 13.76 0.94
CA PHE A 232 10.72 13.86 1.98
C PHE A 232 10.34 12.47 2.53
N ALA A 233 9.94 11.55 1.64
CA ALA A 233 9.54 10.20 2.03
C ALA A 233 10.66 9.41 2.72
N LYS A 234 11.91 9.55 2.27
CA LYS A 234 13.07 8.90 2.91
C LYS A 234 13.33 9.46 4.32
N LEU A 235 13.30 10.78 4.45
CA LEU A 235 13.53 11.44 5.73
C LEU A 235 12.45 11.05 6.75
N ASP A 236 11.18 11.17 6.33
CA ASP A 236 10.02 10.78 7.12
C ASP A 236 10.06 9.30 7.55
N PHE A 237 10.34 8.39 6.61
CA PHE A 237 10.47 6.96 6.88
C PHE A 237 11.55 6.67 7.94
N ASN A 238 12.70 7.35 7.85
CA ASN A 238 13.82 7.15 8.78
C ASN A 238 13.53 7.72 10.17
N ILE A 239 12.86 8.88 10.26
CA ILE A 239 12.40 9.47 11.53
C ILE A 239 11.43 8.50 12.22
N LEU A 240 10.42 8.00 11.50
CA LEU A 240 9.45 7.04 12.05
C LEU A 240 10.08 5.70 12.41
N GLN A 241 11.04 5.23 11.62
CA GLN A 241 11.77 4.01 11.98
C GLN A 241 12.52 4.18 13.31
N ARG A 242 13.11 5.36 13.57
CA ARG A 242 13.75 5.66 14.86
C ARG A 242 12.73 5.72 15.99
N LEU A 243 11.56 6.31 15.76
CA LEU A 243 10.45 6.30 16.72
C LEU A 243 10.03 4.86 17.06
N HIS A 244 9.76 4.02 16.06
CA HIS A 244 9.39 2.62 16.28
C HIS A 244 10.47 1.83 17.03
N LYS A 245 11.76 2.09 16.77
CA LYS A 245 12.86 1.46 17.52
C LYS A 245 12.85 1.86 18.99
N LYS A 246 12.53 3.12 19.29
CA LYS A 246 12.38 3.60 20.66
C LYS A 246 11.16 2.95 21.34
N GLU A 247 10.02 2.86 20.66
CA GLU A 247 8.84 2.16 21.17
C GLU A 247 9.12 0.68 21.43
N LEU A 248 9.82 0.00 20.52
CA LEU A 248 10.25 -1.39 20.70
C LEU A 248 11.22 -1.56 21.88
N CYS A 249 12.07 -0.56 22.16
CA CYS A 249 12.90 -0.55 23.35
C CYS A 249 12.05 -0.57 24.62
N GLU A 250 11.02 0.28 24.69
CA GLU A 250 10.10 0.33 25.84
C GLU A 250 9.29 -0.96 26.00
N ILE A 251 8.91 -1.61 24.88
CA ILE A 251 8.21 -2.91 24.92
C ILE A 251 9.14 -4.05 25.37
N THR A 252 10.43 -3.97 25.07
CA THR A 252 11.42 -4.99 25.41
C THR A 252 11.86 -4.90 26.88
N ARG A 253 11.79 -3.71 27.49
CA ARG A 253 12.22 -3.41 28.85
C ARG A 253 11.25 -3.98 29.90
#